data_AF-A0A8D0G4D9-F1
#
_entry.id   AF-A0A8D0G4D9-F1
#
_cell.length_a   1.000
_cell.length_b   1.000
_cell.length_c   1.000
_cell.angle_alpha   90.00
_cell.angle_beta   90.00
_cell.angle_gamma   90.00
#
_symmetry.space_group_name_H-M   'P 1'
#
loop_
_entity.id
_entity.type
_entity.pdbx_description
1 polymer ?
#
loop_
_entity_poly.entity_id
_entity_poly.type
_entity_poly.pdbx_seq_one_letter_code
_entity_poly.pdbx_strand_id
1 'polypeptide(L)'
;MTAGSVSVPQVIPLRVPLPGKVKHEIDTNTLVEIKSDTPDVTIYYTLDGSKPELFRRVGYGEHHTFKYKGPITLPDGKIMIKALAVTKDCRESAIVTKVFLVEYEPRNIHLPDEDDDENFLRDLSKQEVIRSERWTLVVKFRTGKLMGTRGSE
;
A
#
# COMPACT_ATOMS: atom_id res chain seq x y z
N MET A 1 -17.24 18.86 27.54
CA MET A 1 -16.84 18.58 26.15
C MET A 1 -15.32 18.46 26.13
N THR A 2 -14.75 17.35 25.68
CA THR A 2 -13.28 17.23 25.57
C THR A 2 -12.82 17.92 24.28
N ALA A 3 -12.48 19.20 24.39
CA ALA A 3 -11.80 19.92 23.33
C ALA A 3 -10.34 19.43 23.28
N GLY A 4 -9.98 18.68 22.22
CA GLY A 4 -8.58 18.35 21.96
C GLY A 4 -8.24 16.88 21.69
N SER A 5 -9.23 15.98 21.59
CA SER A 5 -9.01 14.58 21.18
C SER A 5 -8.93 14.46 19.65
N VAL A 6 -7.91 13.74 19.17
CA VAL A 6 -7.76 13.42 17.74
C VAL A 6 -8.66 12.22 17.40
N SER A 7 -9.50 12.38 16.38
CA SER A 7 -10.41 11.33 15.91
C SER A 7 -9.64 10.13 15.37
N VAL A 8 -10.08 8.94 15.79
CA VAL A 8 -9.56 7.66 15.30
C VAL A 8 -9.79 7.57 13.80
N PRO A 9 -8.78 7.18 13.00
CA PRO A 9 -8.96 7.04 11.57
C PRO A 9 -9.94 5.91 11.21
N GLN A 10 -10.59 6.03 10.07
CA GLN A 10 -11.52 5.07 9.49
C GLN A 10 -10.90 4.45 8.24
N VAL A 11 -10.95 3.13 8.12
CA VAL A 11 -10.44 2.37 6.97
C VAL A 11 -11.62 1.85 6.15
N ILE A 12 -11.77 2.36 4.93
CA ILE A 12 -12.99 2.23 4.11
C ILE A 12 -12.62 1.72 2.71
N PRO A 13 -13.17 0.58 2.27
CA PRO A 13 -13.06 0.18 0.86
C PRO A 13 -13.93 1.09 -0.02
N LEU A 14 -13.36 1.59 -1.11
CA LEU A 14 -14.05 2.46 -2.06
C LEU A 14 -14.92 1.68 -3.07
N ARG A 15 -14.76 0.36 -3.16
CA ARG A 15 -15.65 -0.52 -3.91
C ARG A 15 -16.81 -0.94 -3.02
N VAL A 16 -18.04 -0.83 -3.55
CA VAL A 16 -19.22 -1.33 -2.86
C VAL A 16 -19.10 -2.87 -2.80
N PRO A 17 -19.24 -3.50 -1.62
CA PRO A 17 -19.26 -4.95 -1.52
C PRO A 17 -20.36 -5.50 -2.43
N LEU A 18 -20.03 -6.47 -3.28
CA LEU A 18 -21.05 -7.12 -4.11
C LEU A 18 -22.12 -7.73 -3.20
N PRO A 19 -23.41 -7.61 -3.56
CA PRO A 19 -24.49 -8.19 -2.78
C PRO A 19 -24.26 -9.70 -2.62
N GLY A 20 -24.18 -10.18 -1.38
CA GLY A 20 -23.90 -11.58 -1.05
C GLY A 20 -22.46 -11.89 -0.60
N LYS A 21 -21.52 -10.95 -0.74
CA LYS A 21 -20.17 -11.04 -0.18
C LYS A 21 -20.11 -10.38 1.20
N VAL A 22 -19.24 -10.88 2.08
CA VAL A 22 -19.08 -10.30 3.42
C VAL A 22 -18.42 -8.91 3.32
N LYS A 23 -18.78 -7.98 4.21
CA LYS A 23 -18.29 -6.58 4.20
C LYS A 23 -16.75 -6.44 4.33
N HIS A 24 -16.04 -7.51 4.68
CA HIS A 24 -14.59 -7.53 4.86
C HIS A 24 -13.86 -8.29 3.73
N GLU A 25 -14.59 -8.81 2.74
CA GLU A 25 -14.02 -9.34 1.50
C GLU A 25 -13.90 -8.20 0.48
N ILE A 26 -12.71 -8.04 -0.07
CA ILE A 26 -12.40 -7.11 -1.15
C ILE A 26 -11.51 -7.83 -2.17
N ASP A 27 -11.28 -7.22 -3.32
CA ASP A 27 -10.32 -7.71 -4.31
C ASP A 27 -9.04 -6.87 -4.35
N THR A 28 -8.01 -7.38 -5.03
CA THR A 28 -6.72 -6.70 -5.25
C THR A 28 -6.83 -5.39 -6.03
N ASN A 29 -7.96 -5.13 -6.70
CA ASN A 29 -8.24 -3.91 -7.45
C ASN A 29 -8.99 -2.87 -6.60
N THR A 30 -9.49 -3.26 -5.43
CA THR A 30 -10.25 -2.40 -4.54
C THR A 30 -9.32 -1.41 -3.85
N LEU A 31 -9.59 -0.13 -4.08
CA LEU A 31 -8.92 0.95 -3.37
C LEU A 31 -9.46 1.06 -1.95
N VAL A 32 -8.56 1.16 -0.99
CA VAL A 32 -8.84 1.39 0.43
C VAL A 32 -8.46 2.81 0.78
N GLU A 33 -9.43 3.57 1.25
CA GLU A 33 -9.25 4.91 1.79
C GLU A 33 -9.07 4.86 3.31
N ILE A 34 -8.15 5.68 3.82
CA ILE A 34 -7.98 5.90 5.25
C ILE A 34 -8.24 7.37 5.53
N LYS A 35 -9.35 7.66 6.23
CA LYS A 35 -9.78 9.03 6.54
C LYS A 35 -9.79 9.31 8.04
N SER A 36 -9.69 10.57 8.43
CA SER A 36 -9.94 11.01 9.81
C SER A 36 -10.87 12.21 9.78
N ASP A 37 -11.77 12.28 10.76
CA ASP A 37 -12.68 13.44 10.92
C ASP A 37 -11.94 14.67 11.49
N THR A 38 -10.72 14.48 12.02
CA THR A 38 -9.87 15.60 12.45
C THR A 38 -9.14 16.19 11.25
N PRO A 39 -9.27 17.51 10.99
CA PRO A 39 -8.53 18.16 9.91
C PRO A 39 -7.03 18.24 10.23
N ASP A 40 -6.20 18.49 9.20
CA ASP A 40 -4.77 18.75 9.33
C ASP A 40 -3.94 17.64 10.03
N VAL A 41 -4.42 16.39 9.98
CA VAL A 41 -3.68 15.23 10.52
C VAL A 41 -2.85 14.53 9.45
N THR A 42 -1.73 13.95 9.88
CA THR A 42 -1.00 12.95 9.12
C THR A 42 -1.39 11.57 9.62
N ILE A 43 -1.77 10.68 8.71
CA ILE A 43 -2.14 9.30 9.02
C ILE A 43 -0.96 8.37 8.72
N TYR A 44 -0.68 7.46 9.65
CA TYR A 44 0.33 6.42 9.56
C TYR A 44 -0.33 5.06 9.69
N TYR A 45 0.10 4.09 8.91
CA TYR A 45 -0.52 2.76 8.90
C TYR A 45 0.47 1.63 8.63
N THR A 46 0.06 0.42 9.00
CA THR A 46 0.76 -0.84 8.75
C THR A 46 -0.21 -1.82 8.10
N LEU A 47 0.29 -2.83 7.38
CA LEU A 47 -0.54 -3.84 6.70
C LEU A 47 -0.38 -5.26 7.29
N ASP A 48 0.62 -5.44 8.16
CA ASP A 48 0.99 -6.69 8.81
C ASP A 48 0.34 -6.85 10.21
N GLY A 49 -0.42 -5.85 10.67
CA GLY A 49 -0.99 -5.81 12.00
C GLY A 49 -0.03 -5.36 13.10
N SER A 50 1.19 -4.92 12.76
CA SER A 50 2.11 -4.29 13.71
C SER A 50 1.61 -2.89 14.12
N LYS A 51 2.08 -2.37 15.26
CA LYS A 51 1.72 -1.02 15.69
C LYS A 51 2.42 0.01 14.78
N PRO A 52 1.72 1.01 14.23
CA PRO A 52 2.38 2.09 13.51
C PRO A 52 3.31 2.86 14.45
N GLU A 53 4.60 2.88 14.12
CA GLU A 53 5.63 3.61 14.83
C GLU A 53 5.95 4.93 14.09
N LEU A 54 5.95 6.04 14.81
CA LEU A 54 6.24 7.37 14.24
C LEU A 54 7.73 7.70 14.30
N PHE A 55 8.38 7.25 15.37
CA PHE A 55 9.78 7.53 15.65
C PHE A 55 10.62 6.31 15.28
N ARG A 56 11.47 6.47 14.27
CA ARG A 56 12.47 5.47 13.93
C ARG A 56 13.45 5.33 15.10
N ARG A 57 13.45 4.18 15.76
CA ARG A 57 14.53 3.82 16.68
C ARG A 57 15.75 3.43 15.85
N VAL A 58 16.82 4.20 15.95
CA VAL A 58 18.10 3.86 15.31
C VAL A 58 18.57 2.51 15.87
N GLY A 59 18.67 1.50 15.01
CA GLY A 59 19.11 0.15 15.38
C GLY A 59 18.03 -0.94 15.47
N TYR A 60 16.74 -0.60 15.30
CA TYR A 60 15.64 -1.57 15.30
C TYR A 60 15.09 -1.78 13.88
N GLY A 61 15.27 -3.01 13.35
CA GLY A 61 14.44 -3.67 12.32
C GLY A 61 14.05 -2.93 11.03
N GLU A 62 13.35 -3.66 10.16
CA GLU A 62 12.62 -3.05 9.04
C GLU A 62 11.38 -2.34 9.57
N HIS A 63 11.13 -1.11 9.11
CA HIS A 63 9.99 -0.32 9.55
C HIS A 63 8.82 -0.53 8.60
N HIS A 64 7.74 -1.13 9.09
CA HIS A 64 6.56 -1.47 8.29
C HIS A 64 5.47 -0.39 8.35
N THR A 65 5.76 0.78 8.94
CA THR A 65 4.82 1.90 9.00
C THR A 65 4.98 2.78 7.77
N PHE A 66 3.86 3.01 7.09
CA PHE A 66 3.74 3.86 5.91
C PHE A 66 2.97 5.14 6.25
N LYS A 67 3.36 6.26 5.63
CA LYS A 67 2.58 7.50 5.68
C LYS A 67 1.50 7.46 4.61
N TYR A 68 0.25 7.64 5.00
CA TYR A 68 -0.88 7.68 4.08
C TYR A 68 -0.83 8.95 3.22
N LYS A 69 -0.99 8.79 1.90
CA LYS A 69 -0.96 9.88 0.91
C LYS A 69 -2.18 9.90 -0.02
N GLY A 70 -3.03 8.88 0.06
CA GLY A 70 -4.16 8.67 -0.83
C GLY A 70 -4.57 7.20 -0.86
N PRO A 71 -5.65 6.85 -1.58
CA PRO A 71 -6.18 5.49 -1.62
C PRO A 71 -5.14 4.46 -2.05
N ILE A 72 -5.13 3.29 -1.39
CA ILE A 72 -4.15 2.23 -1.61
C ILE A 72 -4.82 0.92 -2.02
N THR A 73 -4.17 0.13 -2.86
CA THR A 73 -4.55 -1.27 -3.12
C THR A 73 -3.87 -2.20 -2.12
N LEU A 74 -4.51 -3.31 -1.78
CA LEU A 74 -3.94 -4.33 -0.90
C LEU A 74 -3.45 -5.56 -1.69
N PRO A 75 -2.40 -6.24 -1.22
CA PRO A 75 -2.02 -7.54 -1.76
C PRO A 75 -3.09 -8.59 -1.43
N ASP A 76 -3.11 -9.68 -2.20
CA ASP A 76 -4.00 -10.80 -1.96
C ASP A 76 -3.74 -11.48 -0.61
N GLY A 77 -4.77 -12.13 -0.07
CA GLY A 77 -4.73 -12.81 1.22
C GLY A 77 -5.32 -12.01 2.38
N LYS A 78 -4.97 -12.42 3.60
CA LYS A 78 -5.52 -11.84 4.84
C LYS A 78 -4.64 -10.67 5.29
N ILE A 79 -5.14 -9.45 5.11
CA ILE A 79 -4.40 -8.22 5.42
C ILE A 79 -4.98 -7.56 6.67
N MET A 80 -4.10 -7.16 7.60
CA MET A 80 -4.49 -6.49 8.84
C MET A 80 -3.94 -5.07 8.85
N ILE A 81 -4.82 -4.12 8.58
CA ILE A 81 -4.49 -2.71 8.60
C ILE A 81 -4.59 -2.18 10.03
N LYS A 82 -3.51 -1.59 10.54
CA LYS A 82 -3.57 -0.72 11.71
C LYS A 82 -3.22 0.70 11.31
N ALA A 83 -4.01 1.68 11.76
CA ALA A 83 -3.77 3.08 11.41
C ALA A 83 -3.92 4.02 12.61
N LEU A 84 -3.15 5.11 12.57
CA LEU A 84 -3.05 6.14 13.58
C LEU A 84 -3.03 7.51 12.91
N ALA A 85 -3.87 8.44 13.36
CA ALA A 85 -3.82 9.84 12.99
C ALA A 85 -3.01 10.65 14.00
N VAL A 86 -2.17 11.56 13.49
CA VAL A 86 -1.25 12.41 14.26
C VAL A 86 -1.40 13.87 13.80
N THR A 87 -1.63 14.77 14.73
CA THR A 87 -1.70 16.22 14.46
C THR A 87 -0.31 16.84 14.36
N LYS A 88 -0.23 18.07 13.84
CA LYS A 88 1.02 18.87 13.82
C LYS A 88 1.61 19.10 15.22
N ASP A 89 0.75 19.15 16.24
CA ASP A 89 1.13 19.29 17.65
C ASP A 89 1.57 17.97 18.31
N CYS A 90 1.87 16.94 17.51
CA CYS A 90 2.28 15.61 17.96
C CYS A 90 1.24 14.88 18.84
N ARG A 91 -0.04 15.26 18.76
CA ARG A 91 -1.12 14.49 19.43
C ARG A 91 -1.53 13.31 18.57
N GLU A 92 -1.64 12.16 19.22
CA GLU A 92 -2.00 10.89 18.61
C GLU A 92 -3.48 10.55 18.89
N SER A 93 -4.13 9.90 17.92
CA SER A 93 -5.43 9.25 18.10
C SER A 93 -5.26 7.85 18.69
N ALA A 94 -6.37 7.13 18.94
CA ALA A 94 -6.29 5.69 19.14
C ALA A 94 -6.00 4.96 17.82
N ILE A 95 -5.44 3.75 17.91
CA ILE A 95 -5.16 2.92 16.74
C ILE A 95 -6.44 2.19 16.31
N VAL A 96 -6.84 2.37 15.05
CA VAL A 96 -7.86 1.53 14.42
C VAL A 96 -7.25 0.23 13.94
N THR A 97 -7.97 -0.88 14.04
CA THR A 97 -7.59 -2.16 13.43
C THR A 97 -8.70 -2.62 12.49
N LYS A 98 -8.34 -2.94 11.25
CA LYS A 98 -9.26 -3.44 10.23
C LYS A 98 -8.65 -4.64 9.52
N VAL A 99 -9.41 -5.71 9.39
CA VAL A 99 -9.00 -6.92 8.66
C VAL A 99 -9.77 -6.98 7.35
N PHE A 100 -9.05 -7.28 6.27
CA PHE A 100 -9.60 -7.57 4.95
C PHE A 100 -9.17 -8.96 4.49
N LEU A 101 -10.09 -9.66 3.85
CA LEU A 101 -9.81 -10.85 3.05
C LEU A 101 -9.76 -10.39 1.60
N VAL A 102 -8.57 -10.40 1.01
CA VAL A 102 -8.33 -9.88 -0.33
C VAL A 102 -8.30 -11.05 -1.31
N GLU A 103 -9.35 -11.18 -2.12
CA GLU A 103 -9.38 -12.14 -3.22
C GLU A 103 -8.54 -11.62 -4.39
N TYR A 104 -7.75 -12.49 -5.00
CA TYR A 104 -7.02 -12.13 -6.22
C TYR A 104 -7.99 -12.00 -7.38
N GLU A 105 -8.10 -10.80 -7.95
CA GLU A 105 -8.85 -10.56 -9.18
C GLU A 105 -7.87 -10.04 -10.24
N PRO A 106 -7.64 -10.80 -11.34
CA PRO A 106 -6.82 -10.31 -12.43
C PRO A 106 -7.46 -9.05 -13.00
N ARG A 107 -6.64 -8.02 -13.28
CA ARG A 107 -7.15 -6.82 -13.96
C ARG A 107 -7.67 -7.25 -15.32
N ASN A 108 -8.98 -7.15 -15.52
CA ASN A 108 -9.58 -7.40 -16.81
C ASN A 108 -9.17 -6.24 -17.74
N ILE A 109 -8.02 -6.39 -18.38
CA ILE A 109 -7.64 -5.56 -19.51
C ILE A 109 -8.59 -6.00 -20.61
N HIS A 110 -9.64 -5.21 -20.82
CA HIS A 110 -10.50 -5.40 -21.99
C HIS A 110 -9.61 -5.07 -23.19
N LEU A 111 -8.98 -6.10 -23.75
CA LEU A 111 -8.40 -6.03 -25.07
C LEU A 111 -9.57 -5.63 -25.98
N PRO A 112 -9.51 -4.50 -26.71
CA PRO A 112 -10.49 -4.24 -27.74
C PRO A 112 -10.48 -5.45 -28.67
N ASP A 113 -11.67 -6.00 -28.95
CA ASP A 113 -11.89 -7.10 -29.89
C ASP A 113 -11.05 -6.91 -31.15
N GLU A 114 -10.49 -8.03 -31.62
CA GLU A 114 -9.57 -8.17 -32.74
C GLU A 114 -10.05 -7.46 -34.02
N ASP A 115 -9.65 -6.20 -34.24
CA ASP A 115 -9.62 -5.56 -35.56
C ASP A 115 -8.81 -4.23 -35.55
N ASP A 116 -7.59 -4.24 -34.99
CA ASP A 116 -6.49 -3.36 -35.44
C ASP A 116 -5.18 -3.78 -34.75
N ASP A 117 -4.37 -4.55 -35.47
CA ASP A 117 -3.14 -5.17 -35.02
C ASP A 117 -2.05 -4.14 -34.62
N GLU A 118 -1.21 -4.51 -33.64
CA GLU A 118 0.12 -3.92 -33.40
C GLU A 118 0.25 -2.53 -32.74
N ASN A 119 -0.65 -2.14 -31.81
CA ASN A 119 -0.34 -0.98 -30.93
C ASN A 119 -0.56 -1.22 -29.42
N PHE A 120 -1.37 -2.21 -29.04
CA PHE A 120 -1.79 -2.35 -27.64
C PHE A 120 -0.75 -3.04 -26.72
N LEU A 121 0.01 -4.02 -27.23
CA LEU A 121 1.07 -4.70 -26.45
C LEU A 121 2.26 -3.76 -26.14
N ARG A 122 2.39 -2.65 -26.87
CA ARG A 122 3.42 -1.64 -26.64
C ARG A 122 3.03 -0.65 -25.54
N ASP A 123 1.74 -0.47 -25.28
CA ASP A 123 1.25 0.43 -24.22
C ASP A 123 1.26 -0.25 -22.85
N LEU A 124 0.96 -1.56 -22.78
CA LEU A 124 1.06 -2.35 -21.55
C LEU A 124 2.51 -2.44 -21.04
N SER A 125 3.46 -2.67 -21.94
CA SER A 125 4.89 -2.71 -21.60
C SER A 125 5.44 -1.31 -21.24
N LYS A 126 4.89 -0.22 -21.79
CA LYS A 126 5.24 1.14 -21.35
C LYS A 126 4.62 1.48 -19.98
N GLN A 127 3.40 1.06 -19.68
CA GLN A 127 2.79 1.31 -18.37
C GLN A 127 3.44 0.50 -17.24
N GLU A 128 3.84 -0.75 -17.50
CA GLU A 128 4.63 -1.53 -16.53
C GLU A 128 6.04 -0.94 -16.35
N VAL A 129 6.69 -0.44 -17.40
CA VAL A 129 8.01 0.22 -17.28
C VAL A 129 7.91 1.54 -16.51
N ILE A 130 6.88 2.36 -16.76
CA ILE A 130 6.69 3.66 -16.07
C ILE A 130 6.35 3.46 -14.57
N ARG A 131 5.73 2.34 -14.17
CA ARG A 131 5.52 2.00 -12.74
C ARG A 131 6.66 1.18 -12.11
N SER A 132 7.42 0.43 -12.90
CA SER A 132 8.52 -0.44 -12.46
C SER A 132 9.78 0.32 -12.04
N GLU A 133 10.01 1.54 -12.55
CA GLU A 133 11.18 2.35 -12.18
C GLU A 133 11.15 2.88 -10.73
N ARG A 134 10.03 2.72 -10.00
CA ARG A 134 9.94 3.09 -8.58
C ARG A 134 10.04 1.93 -7.59
N TRP A 135 10.04 0.69 -8.06
CA TRP A 135 10.13 -0.51 -7.20
C TRP A 135 11.42 -1.32 -7.41
N THR A 136 12.11 -1.18 -8.55
CA THR A 136 13.40 -1.86 -8.76
C THR A 136 14.59 -1.23 -8.05
N LEU A 137 14.45 -0.03 -7.46
CA LEU A 137 15.50 0.59 -6.64
C LEU A 137 15.62 0.00 -5.22
N VAL A 138 14.63 -0.73 -4.72
CA VAL A 138 14.71 -1.37 -3.38
C VAL A 138 15.33 -2.77 -3.44
N VAL A 139 15.27 -3.46 -4.58
CA VAL A 139 15.72 -4.88 -4.65
C VAL A 139 17.15 -5.04 -5.17
N LYS A 140 17.76 -4.01 -5.77
CA LYS A 140 19.11 -4.13 -6.37
C LYS A 140 20.29 -3.96 -5.39
N PHE A 141 20.03 -3.74 -4.11
CA PHE A 141 21.10 -3.62 -3.09
C PHE A 141 21.48 -4.96 -2.44
N ARG A 142 21.46 -6.07 -3.18
CA ARG A 142 22.01 -7.34 -2.68
C ARG A 142 22.39 -8.29 -3.81
N THR A 143 23.38 -7.93 -4.61
CA THR A 143 24.39 -8.87 -5.17
C THR A 143 25.51 -8.05 -5.80
N GLY A 144 26.48 -7.64 -4.97
CA GLY A 144 27.76 -7.15 -5.43
C GLY A 144 28.56 -8.30 -6.05
N LYS A 145 28.55 -8.34 -7.37
CA LYS A 145 29.42 -9.14 -8.23
C LYS A 145 30.84 -8.57 -8.16
N LEU A 146 31.80 -9.36 -7.71
CA LEU A 146 33.22 -9.17 -8.03
C LEU A 146 33.70 -10.40 -8.78
N MET A 147 33.95 -10.22 -10.08
CA MET A 147 34.62 -11.20 -10.92
C MET A 147 35.66 -10.45 -11.75
N GLY A 148 36.85 -11.04 -11.84
CA GLY A 148 37.99 -10.60 -12.66
C GLY A 148 39.22 -10.36 -11.79
N THR A 149 40.39 -10.93 -12.05
CA THR A 149 40.97 -11.23 -13.36
C THR A 149 42.01 -12.37 -13.33
N ARG A 150 42.17 -13.00 -14.49
CA ARG A 150 43.16 -14.03 -14.85
C ARG A 150 44.60 -13.48 -14.81
N GLY A 151 45.56 -14.41 -14.68
CA GLY A 151 46.74 -14.45 -15.57
C GLY A 151 48.13 -14.25 -14.96
N SER A 152 48.83 -15.38 -14.80
CA SER A 152 50.18 -15.68 -15.33
C SER A 152 51.42 -14.91 -14.83
N GLU A 153 52.31 -15.64 -14.15
CA GLU A 153 53.63 -16.09 -14.68
C GLU A 153 54.08 -17.35 -13.93
#